data_AF-A0A1C6KLD7-F1
#
_entry.id   AF-A0A1C6KLD7-F1
#
_cell.length_a   1.000
_cell.length_b   1.000
_cell.length_c   1.000
_cell.angle_alpha   90.00
_cell.angle_beta   90.00
_cell.angle_gamma   90.00
#
_symmetry.space_group_name_H-M   'P 1'
#
loop_
_entity.id
_entity.type
_entity.pdbx_description
1 polymer ?
#
loop_
_entity_poly.entity_id
_entity_poly.type
_entity_poly.pdbx_seq_one_letter_code
_entity_poly.pdbx_strand_id
1 'polypeptide(L)'
;MKYLYLLLCTLLGFDTMAQTGQSIEFTQIRQELQKKWPDNRTVNLVFHGHSVPSGYANTPNVKTLQAYPHQVLEAVKEIYPYAVVNSITTSIGGENAEQGAKRFKQEVLPHRPDILFIDYALNDRSIGLERALKAWEKMIKEAQKQNIPIILLTPTPDLTEDILDDKSPLEQHSRQIRRLAHDYKTGLIDCYATFKEKRKNGEDLNIYMSQSNHPNEKGHRVVTKLILNYFFEEAQWNEYCQKQTMTIMKKVADWQLMNFENQVRKGSQWANSHAYWAWTNATMYIGMAEWAKMSDDPKYWDFLLTMGEKNKWQTGPSIYFADDICIIQPYAILFSKYKEPYMIQNSVETLDTLIANPKHNSLSYYSEGSHSRWCWCDALFMAPTSFARIGKITGEPKYFEFMDKEFRITYDSLYSVADSLFFRDTRYINMREQNGEKVFWGRGNGWVTGALTFIIDNMPANAPSRNFYITLFRQMMGKISTLQDKQGFWHSSLLDIASYPMPETSSSAFFTYSLFWGINRGYLEKEKYLSIAEKAWHALTSIVHEDGKVGYVQPIGADPKKVDINDTEVYGTGAFLMAATEYIKYLKH
;
A
#
# COMPACT_ATOMS: atom_id res chain seq x y z
N MET A 1 -33.60 8.25 23.48
CA MET A 1 -33.46 7.34 22.34
C MET A 1 -32.11 6.65 22.46
N LYS A 2 -32.10 5.31 22.49
CA LYS A 2 -30.91 4.49 22.68
C LYS A 2 -30.05 4.52 21.41
N TYR A 3 -28.78 4.89 21.55
CA TYR A 3 -27.79 4.79 20.48
C TYR A 3 -27.34 3.32 20.35
N LEU A 4 -27.61 2.73 19.20
CA LEU A 4 -27.19 1.38 18.81
C LEU A 4 -25.88 1.54 18.03
N TYR A 5 -24.76 1.16 18.64
CA TYR A 5 -23.46 1.09 17.95
C TYR A 5 -23.47 -0.15 17.04
N LEU A 6 -23.55 0.06 15.73
CA LEU A 6 -23.20 -0.94 14.72
C LEU A 6 -21.77 -0.66 14.26
N LEU A 7 -20.80 -1.46 14.73
CA LEU A 7 -19.47 -1.53 14.14
C LEU A 7 -19.57 -2.28 12.81
N LEU A 8 -19.33 -1.61 11.69
CA LEU A 8 -19.01 -2.26 10.42
C LEU A 8 -17.48 -2.27 10.27
N CYS A 9 -16.86 -3.37 10.71
CA CYS A 9 -15.55 -3.76 10.20
C CYS A 9 -15.72 -4.19 8.74
N THR A 10 -14.99 -3.57 7.82
CA THR A 10 -14.88 -4.03 6.43
C THR A 10 -14.01 -5.30 6.37
N LEU A 11 -14.59 -6.41 6.83
CA LEU A 11 -14.23 -7.75 6.43
C LEU A 11 -15.06 -8.07 5.19
N LEU A 12 -14.40 -8.38 4.07
CA LEU A 12 -15.06 -9.05 2.95
C LEU A 12 -15.79 -10.28 3.51
N GLY A 13 -17.06 -10.42 3.11
CA GLY A 13 -18.07 -11.17 3.84
C GLY A 13 -17.69 -12.60 4.19
N PHE A 14 -17.67 -12.88 5.49
CA PHE A 14 -17.91 -14.19 6.05
C PHE A 14 -18.93 -14.03 7.18
N ASP A 15 -20.08 -14.69 7.03
CA ASP A 15 -21.05 -14.84 8.11
C ASP A 15 -20.36 -15.47 9.32
N THR A 16 -20.23 -14.70 10.38
CA THR A 16 -19.72 -15.16 11.67
C THR A 16 -20.74 -16.07 12.33
N MET A 17 -20.63 -17.38 12.12
CA MET A 17 -21.20 -18.35 13.06
C MET A 17 -20.17 -18.63 14.16
N ALA A 18 -20.36 -17.95 15.28
CA ALA A 18 -19.59 -18.15 16.51
C ALA A 18 -19.74 -19.59 17.02
N GLN A 19 -18.64 -20.34 17.05
CA GLN A 19 -18.49 -21.58 17.83
C GLN A 19 -17.78 -21.25 19.15
N THR A 20 -18.53 -21.30 20.24
CA THR A 20 -18.13 -20.79 21.57
C THR A 20 -17.10 -21.65 22.32
N GLY A 21 -16.77 -22.85 21.83
CA GLY A 21 -15.79 -23.74 22.48
C GLY A 21 -14.34 -23.43 22.09
N GLN A 22 -14.05 -23.36 20.80
CA GLN A 22 -12.69 -23.11 20.31
C GLN A 22 -12.24 -21.65 20.43
N SER A 23 -13.18 -20.69 20.44
CA SER A 23 -12.83 -19.28 20.67
C SER A 23 -12.10 -19.08 22.00
N ILE A 24 -12.42 -19.89 23.02
CA ILE A 24 -11.79 -19.87 24.34
C ILE A 24 -10.36 -20.42 24.26
N GLU A 25 -10.14 -21.52 23.55
CA GLU A 25 -8.82 -22.15 23.39
C GLU A 25 -7.82 -21.24 22.66
N PHE A 26 -8.25 -20.57 21.58
CA PHE A 26 -7.39 -19.61 20.89
C PHE A 26 -7.08 -18.36 21.73
N THR A 27 -8.02 -17.95 22.58
CA THR A 27 -7.79 -16.86 23.54
C THR A 27 -6.68 -17.22 24.53
N GLN A 28 -6.67 -18.45 25.04
CA GLN A 28 -5.62 -18.93 25.95
C GLN A 28 -4.24 -18.95 25.28
N ILE A 29 -4.18 -19.38 24.01
CA ILE A 29 -2.93 -19.38 23.26
C ILE A 29 -2.41 -17.96 23.04
N ARG A 30 -3.27 -17.00 22.70
CA ARG A 30 -2.86 -15.58 22.60
C ARG A 30 -2.34 -15.04 23.92
N GLN A 31 -3.01 -15.36 25.04
CA GLN A 31 -2.53 -14.98 26.37
C GLN A 31 -1.16 -15.58 26.68
N GLU A 32 -0.92 -16.83 26.28
CA GLU A 32 0.39 -17.47 26.45
C GLU A 32 1.48 -16.79 25.59
N LEU A 33 1.17 -16.44 24.33
CA LEU A 33 2.09 -15.73 23.44
C LEU A 33 2.47 -14.32 23.95
N GLN A 34 1.60 -13.67 24.71
CA GLN A 34 1.86 -12.36 25.31
C GLN A 34 2.84 -12.42 26.50
N LYS A 35 2.97 -13.57 27.16
CA LYS A 35 3.88 -13.73 28.30
C LYS A 35 5.34 -13.64 27.84
N LYS A 36 6.18 -13.03 28.68
CA LYS A 36 7.61 -12.89 28.43
C LYS A 36 8.36 -14.11 28.96
N TRP A 37 9.34 -14.60 28.21
CA TRP A 37 10.26 -15.62 28.70
C TRP A 37 11.07 -15.10 29.91
N PRO A 38 11.29 -15.92 30.97
CA PRO A 38 10.99 -17.35 31.10
C PRO A 38 9.62 -17.71 31.67
N ASP A 39 8.70 -16.75 31.83
CA ASP A 39 7.38 -16.96 32.46
C ASP A 39 6.32 -17.57 31.52
N ASN A 40 6.72 -17.85 30.27
CA ASN A 40 5.90 -18.54 29.28
C ASN A 40 6.33 -20.01 29.12
N ARG A 41 5.40 -20.85 28.67
CA ARG A 41 5.73 -22.19 28.16
C ARG A 41 5.89 -22.16 26.64
N THR A 42 6.52 -23.20 26.11
CA THR A 42 6.57 -23.44 24.67
C THR A 42 5.17 -23.66 24.10
N VAL A 43 4.88 -23.02 22.96
CA VAL A 43 3.69 -23.24 22.14
C VAL A 43 4.08 -24.03 20.88
N ASN A 44 3.47 -25.20 20.67
CA ASN A 44 3.73 -26.07 19.52
C ASN A 44 2.64 -25.94 18.46
N LEU A 45 2.98 -25.30 17.33
CA LEU A 45 2.16 -25.26 16.13
C LEU A 45 2.55 -26.44 15.23
N VAL A 46 1.62 -27.37 15.01
CA VAL A 46 1.90 -28.59 14.22
C VAL A 46 1.10 -28.57 12.93
N PHE A 47 1.82 -28.59 11.81
CA PHE A 47 1.28 -28.58 10.45
C PHE A 47 1.37 -29.97 9.85
N HIS A 48 0.22 -30.66 9.81
CA HIS A 48 0.09 -32.01 9.29
C HIS A 48 -0.59 -32.01 7.93
N GLY A 49 0.11 -32.48 6.90
CA GLY A 49 -0.43 -32.37 5.56
C GLY A 49 0.41 -32.99 4.47
N HIS A 50 0.06 -32.61 3.25
CA HIS A 50 0.75 -32.99 2.02
C HIS A 50 1.96 -32.07 1.74
N SER A 51 2.47 -32.10 0.51
CA SER A 51 3.66 -31.34 0.08
C SER A 51 3.64 -29.81 0.34
N VAL A 52 2.48 -29.13 0.35
CA VAL A 52 2.43 -27.66 0.36
C VAL A 52 2.99 -27.06 1.65
N PRO A 53 2.62 -27.51 2.86
CA PRO A 53 3.27 -27.03 4.10
C PRO A 53 4.80 -27.19 4.15
N SER A 54 5.38 -28.10 3.37
CA SER A 54 6.84 -28.29 3.28
C SER A 54 7.55 -27.25 2.39
N GLY A 55 6.81 -26.51 1.58
CA GLY A 55 7.28 -25.47 0.67
C GLY A 55 7.13 -25.83 -0.82
N TYR A 56 7.94 -25.19 -1.65
CA TYR A 56 7.87 -25.29 -3.11
C TYR A 56 9.27 -25.19 -3.73
N ALA A 57 9.43 -25.70 -4.95
CA ALA A 57 10.50 -25.52 -5.94
C ALA A 57 10.78 -26.84 -6.69
N ASN A 58 11.68 -26.78 -7.68
CA ASN A 58 12.12 -27.96 -8.42
C ASN A 58 13.08 -28.77 -7.54
N THR A 59 12.63 -29.95 -7.10
CA THR A 59 13.45 -30.94 -6.40
C THR A 59 14.83 -31.08 -7.07
N PRO A 60 15.93 -31.13 -6.30
CA PRO A 60 15.97 -31.38 -4.85
C PRO A 60 15.86 -30.12 -3.98
N ASN A 61 15.85 -28.91 -4.55
CA ASN A 61 15.79 -27.68 -3.76
C ASN A 61 14.35 -27.41 -3.32
N VAL A 62 14.12 -27.24 -2.02
CA VAL A 62 12.81 -26.90 -1.45
C VAL A 62 12.93 -25.58 -0.68
N LYS A 63 12.10 -24.59 -1.01
CA LYS A 63 12.08 -23.29 -0.34
C LYS A 63 11.22 -23.33 0.93
N THR A 64 11.60 -24.17 1.89
CA THR A 64 10.82 -24.40 3.12
C THR A 64 10.61 -23.13 3.96
N LEU A 65 11.60 -22.24 4.02
CA LEU A 65 11.49 -20.98 4.77
C LEU A 65 10.47 -20.00 4.16
N GLN A 66 10.08 -20.21 2.90
CA GLN A 66 9.07 -19.41 2.23
C GLN A 66 7.67 -20.04 2.31
N ALA A 67 7.52 -21.19 2.96
CA ALA A 67 6.24 -21.87 3.16
C ALA A 67 5.45 -21.24 4.31
N TYR A 68 4.12 -21.39 4.27
CA TYR A 68 3.23 -20.78 5.25
C TYR A 68 3.53 -21.17 6.71
N PRO A 69 4.00 -22.39 7.07
CA PRO A 69 4.36 -22.68 8.46
C PRO A 69 5.47 -21.77 8.98
N HIS A 70 6.51 -21.54 8.17
CA HIS A 70 7.63 -20.69 8.55
C HIS A 70 7.24 -19.22 8.54
N GLN A 71 6.48 -18.76 7.54
CA GLN A 71 5.98 -17.39 7.50
C GLN A 71 5.06 -17.07 8.69
N VAL A 72 4.22 -18.02 9.13
CA VAL A 72 3.41 -17.88 10.36
C VAL A 72 4.31 -17.75 11.57
N LEU A 73 5.33 -18.60 11.71
CA LEU A 73 6.30 -18.51 12.81
C LEU A 73 6.98 -17.14 12.83
N GLU A 74 7.48 -16.68 11.69
CA GLU A 74 8.15 -15.38 11.55
C GLU A 74 7.24 -14.23 11.99
N ALA A 75 6.02 -14.17 11.45
CA ALA A 75 5.06 -13.12 11.80
C ALA A 75 4.65 -13.17 13.28
N VAL A 76 4.36 -14.36 13.83
CA VAL A 76 4.05 -14.54 15.25
C VAL A 76 5.23 -14.08 16.11
N LYS A 77 6.47 -14.40 15.74
CA LYS A 77 7.68 -13.98 16.45
C LYS A 77 7.96 -12.49 16.34
N GLU A 78 7.59 -11.86 15.22
CA GLU A 78 7.72 -10.42 15.03
C GLU A 78 6.83 -9.63 16.00
N ILE A 79 5.62 -10.13 16.30
CA ILE A 79 4.66 -9.52 17.23
C ILE A 79 4.86 -9.97 18.67
N TYR A 80 5.21 -11.24 18.86
CA TYR A 80 5.45 -11.85 20.16
C TYR A 80 6.93 -12.25 20.30
N PRO A 81 7.87 -11.27 20.38
CA PRO A 81 9.31 -11.53 20.32
C PRO A 81 9.84 -12.32 21.51
N TYR A 82 9.10 -12.37 22.63
CA TYR A 82 9.48 -13.13 23.82
C TYR A 82 8.80 -14.51 23.90
N ALA A 83 7.82 -14.81 23.05
CA ALA A 83 7.15 -16.11 23.03
C ALA A 83 8.09 -17.23 22.57
N VAL A 84 8.05 -18.39 23.24
CA VAL A 84 8.76 -19.59 22.74
C VAL A 84 7.79 -20.38 21.88
N VAL A 85 7.99 -20.37 20.56
CA VAL A 85 7.07 -20.99 19.59
C VAL A 85 7.82 -21.96 18.70
N ASN A 86 7.31 -23.19 18.61
CA ASN A 86 7.76 -24.18 17.65
C ASN A 86 6.78 -24.23 16.47
N SER A 87 7.33 -24.24 15.25
CA SER A 87 6.59 -24.60 14.03
C SER A 87 7.08 -25.94 13.53
N ILE A 88 6.23 -26.95 13.61
CA ILE A 88 6.59 -28.35 13.35
C ILE A 88 5.79 -28.84 12.13
N THR A 89 6.49 -29.18 11.06
CA THR A 89 5.87 -29.70 9.84
C THR A 89 6.02 -31.22 9.81
N THR A 90 4.91 -31.95 9.79
CA THR A 90 4.89 -33.42 9.69
C THR A 90 4.45 -33.87 8.31
N SER A 91 4.81 -33.12 7.27
CA SER A 91 4.17 -33.22 5.96
C SER A 91 4.94 -34.10 4.98
N ILE A 92 4.21 -34.89 4.17
CA ILE A 92 4.80 -35.83 3.19
C ILE A 92 4.29 -35.50 1.78
N GLY A 93 5.23 -35.40 0.83
CA GLY A 93 4.90 -35.05 -0.54
C GLY A 93 4.05 -36.11 -1.25
N GLY A 94 3.03 -35.66 -2.00
CA GLY A 94 2.10 -36.55 -2.73
C GLY A 94 1.12 -37.34 -1.85
N GLU A 95 1.17 -37.17 -0.53
CA GLU A 95 0.34 -37.91 0.41
C GLU A 95 -1.11 -37.40 0.43
N ASN A 96 -2.08 -38.32 0.55
CA ASN A 96 -3.50 -38.04 0.81
C ASN A 96 -3.88 -38.28 2.29
N ALA A 97 -5.08 -37.86 2.68
CA ALA A 97 -5.53 -37.90 4.08
C ALA A 97 -5.56 -39.33 4.66
N GLU A 98 -5.85 -40.37 3.88
CA GLU A 98 -5.85 -41.75 4.38
C GLU A 98 -4.46 -42.22 4.82
N GLN A 99 -3.42 -41.81 4.08
CA GLN A 99 -2.04 -42.10 4.43
C GLN A 99 -1.61 -41.28 5.67
N GLY A 100 -1.93 -39.99 5.71
CA GLY A 100 -1.71 -39.15 6.90
C GLY A 100 -2.36 -39.71 8.16
N ALA A 101 -3.62 -40.14 8.04
CA ALA A 101 -4.37 -40.75 9.14
C ALA A 101 -3.83 -42.11 9.64
N LYS A 102 -2.92 -42.76 8.91
CA LYS A 102 -2.23 -43.98 9.37
C LYS A 102 -1.08 -43.67 10.32
N ARG A 103 -0.35 -42.58 10.06
CA ARG A 103 0.83 -42.16 10.83
C ARG A 103 0.55 -41.10 11.89
N PHE A 104 -0.68 -40.58 11.94
CA PHE A 104 -1.12 -39.54 12.87
C PHE A 104 -0.69 -39.75 14.33
N LYS A 105 -0.89 -40.97 14.87
CA LYS A 105 -0.53 -41.26 16.27
C LYS A 105 0.97 -41.25 16.53
N GLN A 106 1.75 -41.69 15.55
CA GLN A 106 3.19 -41.86 15.66
C GLN A 106 3.95 -40.57 15.33
N GLU A 107 3.38 -39.71 14.50
CA GLU A 107 4.09 -38.56 13.94
C GLU A 107 3.50 -37.20 14.32
N VAL A 108 2.24 -37.13 14.76
CA VAL A 108 1.62 -35.85 15.18
C VAL A 108 1.54 -35.75 16.70
N LEU A 109 0.91 -36.73 17.35
CA LEU A 109 0.65 -36.68 18.79
C LEU A 109 1.92 -36.57 19.67
N PRO A 110 3.08 -37.17 19.33
CA PRO A 110 4.29 -37.02 20.14
C PRO A 110 4.81 -35.59 20.23
N HIS A 111 4.46 -34.72 19.26
CA HIS A 111 4.82 -33.31 19.29
C HIS A 111 3.98 -32.47 20.25
N ARG A 112 2.93 -33.05 20.87
CA ARG A 112 2.02 -32.37 21.81
C ARG A 112 1.53 -31.03 21.24
N PRO A 113 0.73 -31.06 20.15
CA PRO A 113 0.28 -29.83 19.50
C PRO A 113 -0.54 -28.97 20.45
N ASP A 114 -0.24 -27.67 20.50
CA ASP A 114 -1.13 -26.66 21.06
C ASP A 114 -2.16 -26.20 20.03
N ILE A 115 -1.77 -26.19 18.75
CA ILE A 115 -2.68 -26.08 17.62
C ILE A 115 -2.24 -27.09 16.56
N LEU A 116 -3.20 -27.85 16.04
CA LEU A 116 -3.02 -28.75 14.92
C LEU A 116 -3.67 -28.18 13.66
N PHE A 117 -2.88 -28.04 12.60
CA PHE A 117 -3.36 -27.71 11.26
C PHE A 117 -3.39 -28.97 10.40
N ILE A 118 -4.51 -29.21 9.68
CA ILE A 118 -4.67 -30.35 8.77
C ILE A 118 -4.90 -29.87 7.34
N ASP A 119 -4.04 -30.31 6.41
CA ASP A 119 -4.00 -29.85 5.01
C ASP A 119 -3.68 -31.02 4.04
N TYR A 120 -4.71 -31.70 3.52
CA TYR A 120 -4.58 -32.88 2.63
C TYR A 120 -5.35 -32.80 1.30
N ALA A 121 -6.26 -31.83 1.20
CA ALA A 121 -7.35 -31.83 0.21
C ALA A 121 -6.86 -31.85 -1.24
N LEU A 122 -5.70 -31.26 -1.51
CA LEU A 122 -5.10 -31.22 -2.84
C LEU A 122 -4.88 -32.63 -3.42
N ASN A 123 -4.44 -33.59 -2.61
CA ASN A 123 -4.18 -34.96 -3.05
C ASN A 123 -5.36 -35.90 -2.81
N ASP A 124 -6.33 -35.50 -1.99
CA ASP A 124 -7.54 -36.28 -1.71
C ASP A 124 -8.42 -36.50 -2.95
N ARG A 125 -8.26 -35.69 -3.99
CA ARG A 125 -8.85 -35.90 -5.32
C ARG A 125 -8.65 -37.34 -5.83
N SER A 126 -7.48 -37.92 -5.55
CA SER A 126 -7.11 -39.27 -5.99
C SER A 126 -7.88 -40.40 -5.29
N ILE A 127 -8.43 -40.15 -4.10
CA ILE A 127 -9.16 -41.14 -3.30
C ILE A 127 -10.68 -40.88 -3.25
N GLY A 128 -11.11 -39.68 -3.63
CA GLY A 128 -12.52 -39.27 -3.67
C GLY A 128 -13.08 -38.89 -2.30
N LEU A 129 -14.26 -38.25 -2.32
CA LEU A 129 -14.88 -37.62 -1.15
C LEU A 129 -15.14 -38.58 0.01
N GLU A 130 -15.63 -39.80 -0.23
CA GLU A 130 -16.02 -40.71 0.85
C GLU A 130 -14.83 -41.18 1.68
N ARG A 131 -13.73 -41.55 1.00
CA ARG A 131 -12.49 -42.01 1.64
C ARG A 131 -11.77 -40.88 2.35
N ALA A 132 -11.70 -39.71 1.71
CA ALA A 132 -11.19 -38.50 2.34
C ALA A 132 -11.98 -38.19 3.62
N LEU A 133 -13.32 -38.14 3.57
CA LEU A 133 -14.17 -37.87 4.73
C LEU A 133 -13.80 -38.76 5.92
N LYS A 134 -13.76 -40.08 5.72
CA LYS A 134 -13.42 -41.05 6.78
C LYS A 134 -12.04 -40.79 7.37
N ALA A 135 -11.05 -40.45 6.54
CA ALA A 135 -9.70 -40.16 6.99
C ALA A 135 -9.60 -38.87 7.81
N TRP A 136 -10.22 -37.78 7.34
CA TRP A 136 -10.28 -36.52 8.07
C TRP A 136 -11.01 -36.68 9.41
N GLU A 137 -12.18 -37.32 9.43
CA GLU A 137 -12.91 -37.59 10.68
C GLU A 137 -12.08 -38.40 11.67
N LYS A 138 -11.31 -39.39 11.20
CA LYS A 138 -10.44 -40.21 12.05
C LYS A 138 -9.36 -39.35 12.73
N MET A 139 -8.69 -38.46 11.99
CA MET A 139 -7.69 -37.56 12.55
C MET A 139 -8.31 -36.55 13.52
N ILE A 140 -9.45 -35.94 13.15
CA ILE A 140 -10.17 -34.98 13.99
C ILE A 140 -10.58 -35.62 15.32
N LYS A 141 -11.26 -36.76 15.28
CA LYS A 141 -11.70 -37.50 16.48
C LYS A 141 -10.52 -37.88 17.36
N GLU A 142 -9.38 -38.26 16.78
CA GLU A 142 -8.20 -38.64 17.56
C GLU A 142 -7.54 -37.44 18.25
N ALA A 143 -7.46 -36.28 17.59
CA ALA A 143 -6.99 -35.04 18.20
C ALA A 143 -7.93 -34.53 19.30
N GLN A 144 -9.25 -34.57 19.07
CA GLN A 144 -10.24 -34.11 20.05
C GLN A 144 -10.25 -34.96 21.33
N LYS A 145 -9.97 -36.27 21.23
CA LYS A 145 -9.78 -37.12 22.43
C LYS A 145 -8.63 -36.65 23.32
N GLN A 146 -7.66 -35.93 22.76
CA GLN A 146 -6.53 -35.36 23.47
C GLN A 146 -6.74 -33.87 23.82
N ASN A 147 -7.94 -33.32 23.58
CA ASN A 147 -8.28 -31.91 23.72
C ASN A 147 -7.33 -30.97 22.95
N ILE A 148 -6.91 -31.40 21.76
CA ILE A 148 -6.04 -30.58 20.89
C ILE A 148 -6.95 -29.66 20.04
N PRO A 149 -6.74 -28.33 20.06
CA PRO A 149 -7.37 -27.39 19.14
C PRO A 149 -6.98 -27.69 17.69
N ILE A 150 -7.97 -27.75 16.79
CA ILE A 150 -7.77 -28.12 15.38
C ILE A 150 -8.20 -26.96 14.48
N ILE A 151 -7.42 -26.72 13.43
CA ILE A 151 -7.74 -25.84 12.31
C ILE A 151 -7.64 -26.66 11.01
N LEU A 152 -8.72 -26.73 10.25
CA LEU A 152 -8.73 -27.41 8.95
C LEU A 152 -8.45 -26.41 7.83
N LEU A 153 -7.64 -26.80 6.85
CA LEU A 153 -7.36 -26.00 5.67
C LEU A 153 -8.10 -26.57 4.46
N THR A 154 -8.84 -25.71 3.75
CA THR A 154 -9.22 -25.99 2.36
C THR A 154 -7.97 -25.90 1.45
N PRO A 155 -7.96 -26.57 0.28
CA PRO A 155 -6.78 -26.60 -0.56
C PRO A 155 -6.41 -25.24 -1.14
N THR A 156 -5.11 -25.03 -1.39
CA THR A 156 -4.66 -24.00 -2.33
C THR A 156 -5.03 -24.36 -3.77
N PRO A 157 -5.00 -23.41 -4.73
CA PRO A 157 -5.40 -23.68 -6.10
C PRO A 157 -4.53 -24.73 -6.80
N ASP A 158 -5.13 -25.35 -7.82
CA ASP A 158 -4.42 -26.10 -8.86
C ASP A 158 -4.79 -25.46 -10.20
N LEU A 159 -3.80 -24.95 -10.93
CA LEU A 159 -3.99 -24.26 -12.22
C LEU A 159 -4.54 -25.17 -13.32
N THR A 160 -4.60 -26.49 -13.10
CA THR A 160 -5.26 -27.44 -14.01
C THR A 160 -6.78 -27.53 -13.82
N GLU A 161 -7.32 -26.96 -12.73
CA GLU A 161 -8.76 -26.87 -12.47
C GLU A 161 -9.25 -25.41 -12.59
N ASP A 162 -10.46 -25.21 -13.11
CA ASP A 162 -11.10 -23.89 -13.03
C ASP A 162 -11.63 -23.68 -11.62
N ILE A 163 -10.96 -22.81 -10.86
CA ILE A 163 -11.36 -22.45 -9.49
C ILE A 163 -12.76 -21.80 -9.42
N LEU A 164 -13.25 -21.26 -10.54
CA LEU A 164 -14.60 -20.69 -10.63
C LEU A 164 -15.67 -21.76 -10.85
N ASP A 165 -15.30 -22.98 -11.27
CA ASP A 165 -16.23 -24.09 -11.42
C ASP A 165 -16.64 -24.65 -10.06
N ASP A 166 -17.91 -24.44 -9.72
CA ASP A 166 -18.55 -24.93 -8.51
C ASP A 166 -18.71 -26.46 -8.45
N LYS A 167 -18.35 -27.16 -9.53
CA LYS A 167 -18.37 -28.62 -9.63
C LYS A 167 -16.96 -29.23 -9.66
N SER A 168 -15.91 -28.42 -9.65
CA SER A 168 -14.53 -28.92 -9.64
C SER A 168 -14.27 -29.84 -8.44
N PRO A 169 -13.41 -30.88 -8.58
CA PRO A 169 -13.04 -31.75 -7.48
C PRO A 169 -12.56 -30.97 -6.24
N LEU A 170 -11.69 -29.97 -6.40
CA LEU A 170 -11.21 -29.18 -5.25
C LEU A 170 -12.31 -28.37 -4.57
N GLU A 171 -13.29 -27.82 -5.29
CA GLU A 171 -14.45 -27.16 -4.67
C GLU A 171 -15.29 -28.16 -3.87
N GLN A 172 -15.50 -29.37 -4.39
CA GLN A 172 -16.25 -30.41 -3.67
C GLN A 172 -15.55 -30.82 -2.36
N HIS A 173 -14.23 -31.02 -2.40
CA HIS A 173 -13.43 -31.28 -1.20
C HIS A 173 -13.42 -30.07 -0.25
N SER A 174 -13.37 -28.85 -0.76
CA SER A 174 -13.47 -27.62 0.05
C SER A 174 -14.79 -27.55 0.81
N ARG A 175 -15.92 -27.86 0.16
CA ARG A 175 -17.24 -27.94 0.82
C ARG A 175 -17.29 -29.02 1.90
N GLN A 176 -16.67 -30.18 1.64
CA GLN A 176 -16.56 -31.24 2.64
C GLN A 176 -15.78 -30.76 3.88
N ILE A 177 -14.68 -30.03 3.69
CA ILE A 177 -13.85 -29.53 4.79
C ILE A 177 -14.58 -28.43 5.57
N ARG A 178 -15.27 -27.51 4.90
CA ARG A 178 -16.15 -26.52 5.56
C ARG A 178 -17.19 -27.20 6.44
N ARG A 179 -17.83 -28.25 5.92
CA ARG A 179 -18.80 -29.05 6.67
C ARG A 179 -18.17 -29.77 7.85
N LEU A 180 -17.01 -30.40 7.67
CA LEU A 180 -16.27 -31.03 8.76
C LEU A 180 -15.92 -30.03 9.87
N ALA A 181 -15.47 -28.83 9.50
CA ALA A 181 -15.16 -27.79 10.48
C ALA A 181 -16.39 -27.35 11.27
N HIS A 182 -17.53 -27.20 10.59
CA HIS A 182 -18.81 -26.95 11.23
C HIS A 182 -19.23 -28.09 12.17
N ASP A 183 -19.30 -29.32 11.66
CA ASP A 183 -19.86 -30.49 12.35
C ASP A 183 -19.02 -30.91 13.56
N TYR A 184 -17.69 -30.80 13.46
CA TYR A 184 -16.76 -31.14 14.54
C TYR A 184 -16.35 -29.94 15.40
N LYS A 185 -16.86 -28.75 15.12
CA LYS A 185 -16.51 -27.51 15.82
C LYS A 185 -15.01 -27.22 15.82
N THR A 186 -14.40 -27.27 14.65
CA THR A 186 -12.99 -26.93 14.44
C THR A 186 -12.81 -25.56 13.79
N GLY A 187 -11.59 -25.03 13.82
CA GLY A 187 -11.21 -23.84 13.09
C GLY A 187 -11.17 -24.17 11.60
N LEU A 188 -11.26 -23.13 10.79
CA LEU A 188 -11.26 -23.24 9.34
C LEU A 188 -10.43 -22.12 8.74
N ILE A 189 -9.55 -22.51 7.82
CA ILE A 189 -8.83 -21.60 6.93
C ILE A 189 -9.28 -21.90 5.50
N ASP A 190 -10.12 -21.02 4.96
CA ASP A 190 -10.69 -21.17 3.63
C ASP A 190 -9.79 -20.55 2.54
N CYS A 191 -8.61 -21.13 2.37
CA CYS A 191 -7.69 -20.82 1.28
C CYS A 191 -8.40 -20.80 -0.08
N TYR A 192 -9.19 -21.84 -0.37
CA TYR A 192 -9.81 -22.02 -1.68
C TYR A 192 -10.79 -20.89 -2.01
N ALA A 193 -11.67 -20.52 -1.07
CA ALA A 193 -12.57 -19.37 -1.25
C ALA A 193 -11.81 -18.06 -1.46
N THR A 194 -10.73 -17.86 -0.70
CA THR A 194 -9.89 -16.66 -0.81
C THR A 194 -9.28 -16.53 -2.21
N PHE A 195 -8.67 -17.60 -2.73
CA PHE A 195 -8.12 -17.58 -4.09
C PHE A 195 -9.21 -17.52 -5.17
N LYS A 196 -10.38 -18.11 -4.93
CA LYS A 196 -11.55 -17.99 -5.81
C LYS A 196 -12.02 -16.55 -5.92
N GLU A 197 -12.07 -15.83 -4.81
CA GLU A 197 -12.38 -14.40 -4.79
C GLU A 197 -11.35 -13.57 -5.55
N LYS A 198 -10.05 -13.83 -5.35
CA LYS A 198 -8.97 -13.19 -6.13
C LYS A 198 -9.18 -13.37 -7.63
N ARG A 199 -9.51 -14.60 -8.06
CA ARG A 199 -9.80 -14.90 -9.47
C ARG A 199 -11.07 -14.20 -9.98
N LYS A 200 -12.13 -14.10 -9.16
CA LYS A 200 -13.35 -13.33 -9.48
C LYS A 200 -13.07 -11.83 -9.64
N ASN A 201 -12.12 -11.31 -8.86
CA ASN A 201 -11.67 -9.92 -8.93
C ASN A 201 -10.72 -9.65 -10.11
N GLY A 202 -10.45 -10.66 -10.94
CA GLY A 202 -9.65 -10.54 -12.15
C GLY A 202 -8.14 -10.71 -11.94
N GLU A 203 -7.71 -11.15 -10.76
CA GLU A 203 -6.29 -11.49 -10.53
C GLU A 203 -5.92 -12.78 -11.29
N ASP A 204 -4.73 -12.77 -11.90
CA ASP A 204 -4.12 -13.98 -12.48
C ASP A 204 -3.50 -14.83 -11.37
N LEU A 205 -3.99 -16.07 -11.20
CA LEU A 205 -3.49 -16.95 -10.15
C LEU A 205 -2.05 -17.39 -10.37
N ASN A 206 -1.51 -17.34 -11.60
CA ASN A 206 -0.11 -17.70 -11.88
C ASN A 206 0.89 -16.93 -11.02
N ILE A 207 0.58 -15.67 -10.64
CA ILE A 207 1.46 -14.85 -9.80
C ILE A 207 1.65 -15.41 -8.39
N TYR A 208 0.74 -16.28 -7.94
CA TYR A 208 0.76 -16.93 -6.62
C TYR A 208 1.32 -18.34 -6.67
N MET A 209 1.61 -18.87 -7.84
CA MET A 209 1.96 -20.27 -8.05
C MET A 209 3.42 -20.40 -8.51
N SER A 210 4.13 -21.41 -7.98
CA SER A 210 5.45 -21.81 -8.46
C SER A 210 5.36 -22.96 -9.49
N GLN A 211 4.34 -23.80 -9.35
CA GLN A 211 3.97 -24.89 -10.25
C GLN A 211 2.44 -24.96 -10.26
N SER A 212 1.84 -25.83 -11.08
CA SER A 212 0.37 -25.88 -11.20
C SER A 212 -0.36 -25.98 -9.87
N ASN A 213 0.14 -26.79 -8.93
CA ASN A 213 -0.51 -27.10 -7.66
C ASN A 213 0.33 -26.74 -6.42
N HIS A 214 1.43 -26.00 -6.61
CA HIS A 214 2.29 -25.52 -5.53
C HIS A 214 2.34 -23.99 -5.52
N PRO A 215 1.89 -23.33 -4.43
CA PRO A 215 2.02 -21.89 -4.31
C PRO A 215 3.49 -21.47 -4.21
N ASN A 216 3.81 -20.29 -4.72
CA ASN A 216 5.08 -19.61 -4.44
C ASN A 216 4.98 -18.82 -3.11
N GLU A 217 6.02 -18.05 -2.76
CA GLU A 217 6.06 -17.25 -1.53
C GLU A 217 4.84 -16.32 -1.37
N LYS A 218 4.35 -15.71 -2.46
CA LYS A 218 3.16 -14.86 -2.45
C LYS A 218 1.89 -15.68 -2.17
N GLY A 219 1.77 -16.86 -2.78
CA GLY A 219 0.65 -17.77 -2.53
C GLY A 219 0.63 -18.27 -1.08
N HIS A 220 1.80 -18.64 -0.55
CA HIS A 220 1.95 -18.98 0.87
C HIS A 220 1.57 -17.81 1.78
N ARG A 221 1.89 -16.57 1.40
CA ARG A 221 1.52 -15.38 2.17
C ARG A 221 0.01 -15.16 2.28
N VAL A 222 -0.77 -15.57 1.29
CA VAL A 222 -2.24 -15.57 1.37
C VAL A 222 -2.69 -16.50 2.50
N VAL A 223 -2.17 -17.74 2.54
CA VAL A 223 -2.48 -18.73 3.58
C VAL A 223 -2.02 -18.24 4.96
N THR A 224 -0.80 -17.70 5.05
CA THR A 224 -0.25 -17.12 6.28
C THR A 224 -1.18 -16.06 6.86
N LYS A 225 -1.66 -15.10 6.04
CA LYS A 225 -2.55 -14.02 6.52
C LYS A 225 -3.86 -14.57 7.10
N LEU A 226 -4.44 -15.60 6.48
CA LEU A 226 -5.63 -16.24 7.02
C LEU A 226 -5.36 -16.89 8.39
N ILE A 227 -4.22 -17.57 8.52
CA ILE A 227 -3.81 -18.22 9.78
C ILE A 227 -3.57 -17.17 10.88
N LEU A 228 -2.97 -16.03 10.55
CA LEU A 228 -2.67 -14.96 11.52
C LEU A 228 -3.93 -14.37 12.17
N ASN A 229 -5.12 -14.49 11.57
CA ASN A 229 -6.39 -14.11 12.22
C ASN A 229 -6.68 -14.89 13.52
N TYR A 230 -6.06 -16.06 13.70
CA TYR A 230 -6.14 -16.80 14.95
C TYR A 230 -5.20 -16.25 16.03
N PHE A 231 -4.15 -15.52 15.66
CA PHE A 231 -3.12 -15.04 16.58
C PHE A 231 -3.14 -13.54 16.82
N PHE A 232 -3.65 -12.75 15.87
CA PHE A 232 -3.63 -11.29 15.90
C PHE A 232 -5.03 -10.74 16.07
N GLU A 233 -5.18 -9.82 17.03
CA GLU A 233 -6.32 -8.91 17.10
C GLU A 233 -5.97 -7.63 16.34
N GLU A 234 -6.90 -6.68 16.28
CA GLU A 234 -6.73 -5.43 15.54
C GLU A 234 -5.42 -4.72 15.88
N ALA A 235 -5.09 -4.62 17.18
CA ALA A 235 -3.84 -3.99 17.61
C ALA A 235 -2.59 -4.70 17.08
N GLN A 236 -2.55 -6.04 17.10
CA GLN A 236 -1.41 -6.80 16.58
C GLN A 236 -1.35 -6.76 15.05
N TRP A 237 -2.49 -6.74 14.37
CA TRP A 237 -2.54 -6.54 12.93
C TRP A 237 -2.00 -5.17 12.53
N ASN A 238 -2.38 -4.13 13.27
CA ASN A 238 -1.88 -2.78 13.05
C ASN A 238 -0.37 -2.70 13.27
N GLU A 239 0.14 -3.27 14.36
CA GLU A 239 1.58 -3.34 14.64
C GLU A 239 2.34 -4.14 13.56
N TYR A 240 1.79 -5.27 13.11
CA TYR A 240 2.39 -6.10 12.06
C TYR A 240 2.45 -5.34 10.73
N CYS A 241 1.33 -4.77 10.29
CA CYS A 241 1.26 -3.95 9.08
C CYS A 241 2.20 -2.74 9.15
N GLN A 242 2.36 -2.13 10.34
CA GLN A 242 3.29 -1.03 10.54
C GLN A 242 4.74 -1.50 10.32
N LYS A 243 5.18 -2.58 10.95
CA LYS A 243 6.56 -3.11 10.81
C LYS A 243 6.86 -3.55 9.37
N GLN A 244 5.91 -4.20 8.71
CA GLN A 244 6.03 -4.58 7.30
C GLN A 244 6.14 -3.34 6.41
N THR A 245 5.34 -2.31 6.66
CA THR A 245 5.41 -1.04 5.93
C THR A 245 6.76 -0.34 6.14
N MET A 246 7.25 -0.27 7.38
CA MET A 246 8.57 0.30 7.70
C MET A 246 9.69 -0.44 6.95
N THR A 247 9.60 -1.77 6.83
CA THR A 247 10.57 -2.57 6.08
C THR A 247 10.56 -2.24 4.60
N ILE A 248 9.38 -2.12 3.98
CA ILE A 248 9.24 -1.74 2.58
C ILE A 248 9.76 -0.31 2.34
N MET A 249 9.37 0.65 3.20
CA MET A 249 9.84 2.04 3.12
C MET A 249 11.36 2.11 3.20
N LYS A 250 11.99 1.35 4.12
CA LYS A 250 13.44 1.28 4.23
C LYS A 250 14.09 0.79 2.94
N LYS A 251 13.59 -0.30 2.35
CA LYS A 251 14.10 -0.83 1.07
C LYS A 251 13.99 0.21 -0.05
N VAL A 252 12.82 0.84 -0.18
CA VAL A 252 12.57 1.89 -1.19
C VAL A 252 13.50 3.09 -1.00
N ALA A 253 13.66 3.57 0.23
CA ALA A 253 14.55 4.69 0.54
C ALA A 253 16.03 4.34 0.29
N ASP A 254 16.48 3.15 0.72
CA ASP A 254 17.86 2.68 0.50
C ASP A 254 18.16 2.54 -1.00
N TRP A 255 17.25 1.92 -1.75
CA TRP A 255 17.37 1.80 -3.20
C TRP A 255 17.50 3.16 -3.86
N GLN A 256 16.66 4.11 -3.45
CA GLN A 256 16.68 5.47 -3.99
C GLN A 256 18.00 6.18 -3.69
N LEU A 257 18.55 6.05 -2.48
CA LEU A 257 19.84 6.67 -2.14
C LEU A 257 20.98 6.07 -2.97
N MET A 258 21.00 4.75 -3.14
CA MET A 258 22.01 4.05 -3.93
C MET A 258 22.00 4.43 -5.42
N ASN A 259 20.83 4.80 -5.94
CA ASN A 259 20.65 5.11 -7.37
C ASN A 259 20.56 6.62 -7.67
N PHE A 260 20.50 7.47 -6.65
CA PHE A 260 20.21 8.89 -6.78
C PHE A 260 21.17 9.62 -7.74
N GLU A 261 22.47 9.56 -7.48
CA GLU A 261 23.48 10.25 -8.30
C GLU A 261 23.49 9.75 -9.75
N ASN A 262 23.17 8.47 -9.96
CA ASN A 262 23.05 7.92 -11.31
C ASN A 262 21.84 8.52 -12.05
N GLN A 263 20.71 8.72 -11.37
CA GLN A 263 19.53 9.38 -11.96
C GLN A 263 19.79 10.86 -12.24
N VAL A 264 20.47 11.58 -11.33
CA VAL A 264 20.91 12.96 -11.55
C VAL A 264 21.79 13.08 -12.80
N ARG A 265 22.79 12.21 -12.93
CA ARG A 265 23.71 12.20 -14.09
C ARG A 265 23.00 11.80 -15.40
N LYS A 266 22.09 10.84 -15.34
CA LYS A 266 21.35 10.34 -16.52
C LYS A 266 20.40 11.42 -17.04
N GLY A 267 19.73 12.14 -16.16
CA GLY A 267 18.73 13.14 -16.51
C GLY A 267 17.58 12.57 -17.34
N SER A 268 16.96 13.44 -18.13
CA SER A 268 15.95 13.06 -19.13
C SER A 268 16.12 13.90 -20.40
N GLN A 269 15.19 13.76 -21.36
CA GLN A 269 15.13 14.63 -22.53
C GLN A 269 14.92 16.11 -22.19
N TRP A 270 14.42 16.42 -20.98
CA TRP A 270 14.20 17.77 -20.51
C TRP A 270 15.43 18.26 -19.75
N ALA A 271 16.02 19.37 -20.21
CA ALA A 271 17.22 19.95 -19.62
C ALA A 271 17.01 20.25 -18.13
N ASN A 272 18.01 19.94 -17.31
CA ASN A 272 18.03 20.14 -15.86
C ASN A 272 16.88 19.49 -15.07
N SER A 273 16.07 18.63 -15.69
CA SER A 273 14.92 17.97 -15.04
C SER A 273 15.27 17.08 -13.85
N HIS A 274 16.56 16.79 -13.65
CA HIS A 274 17.08 16.04 -12.50
C HIS A 274 18.23 16.78 -11.81
N ALA A 275 18.39 18.08 -12.04
CA ALA A 275 19.29 18.89 -11.21
C ALA A 275 18.89 18.79 -9.74
N TYR A 276 19.81 19.04 -8.80
CA TYR A 276 19.50 18.93 -7.37
C TYR A 276 18.32 19.83 -6.94
N TRP A 277 18.12 20.97 -7.60
CA TRP A 277 16.96 21.86 -7.37
C TRP A 277 15.69 21.48 -8.14
N ALA A 278 15.75 20.52 -9.07
CA ALA A 278 14.64 20.23 -9.96
C ALA A 278 13.43 19.71 -9.19
N TRP A 279 12.23 20.04 -9.68
CA TRP A 279 10.95 19.62 -9.08
C TRP A 279 10.85 18.10 -8.85
N THR A 280 11.46 17.29 -9.72
CA THR A 280 11.51 15.83 -9.62
C THR A 280 12.18 15.40 -8.30
N ASN A 281 13.39 15.90 -8.08
CA ASN A 281 14.18 15.64 -6.88
C ASN A 281 13.58 16.32 -5.65
N ALA A 282 13.06 17.54 -5.78
CA ALA A 282 12.38 18.23 -4.68
C ALA A 282 11.20 17.38 -4.15
N THR A 283 10.39 16.79 -5.03
CA THR A 283 9.30 15.87 -4.65
C THR A 283 9.83 14.63 -3.94
N MET A 284 10.92 14.04 -4.45
CA MET A 284 11.57 12.90 -3.81
C MET A 284 12.06 13.25 -2.39
N TYR A 285 12.71 14.41 -2.23
CA TYR A 285 13.21 14.88 -0.94
C TYR A 285 12.09 15.08 0.09
N ILE A 286 10.92 15.53 -0.33
CA ILE A 286 9.75 15.64 0.56
C ILE A 286 9.37 14.25 1.11
N GLY A 287 9.22 13.24 0.24
CA GLY A 287 8.91 11.88 0.67
C GLY A 287 10.02 11.24 1.52
N MET A 288 11.28 11.46 1.15
CA MET A 288 12.44 11.03 1.92
C MET A 288 12.47 11.69 3.31
N ALA A 289 12.07 12.96 3.43
CA ALA A 289 12.00 13.64 4.71
C ALA A 289 10.86 13.10 5.60
N GLU A 290 9.71 12.70 5.02
CA GLU A 290 8.67 12.00 5.78
C GLU A 290 9.16 10.65 6.31
N TRP A 291 9.88 9.88 5.49
CA TRP A 291 10.53 8.65 5.93
C TRP A 291 11.59 8.90 7.02
N ALA A 292 12.46 9.89 6.84
CA ALA A 292 13.52 10.23 7.79
C ALA A 292 12.97 10.66 9.16
N LYS A 293 11.72 11.14 9.25
CA LYS A 293 11.05 11.40 10.55
C LYS A 293 10.69 10.12 11.30
N MET A 294 10.50 9.00 10.59
CA MET A 294 10.10 7.71 11.15
C MET A 294 11.27 6.75 11.35
N SER A 295 12.35 6.94 10.60
CA SER A 295 13.54 6.11 10.68
C SER A 295 14.49 6.56 11.80
N ASP A 296 15.06 5.60 12.51
CA ASP A 296 16.15 5.83 13.47
C ASP A 296 17.54 5.94 12.81
N ASP A 297 17.64 5.71 11.49
CA ASP A 297 18.90 5.78 10.74
C ASP A 297 19.18 7.23 10.26
N PRO A 298 20.24 7.89 10.78
CA PRO A 298 20.50 9.31 10.49
C PRO A 298 20.83 9.57 9.01
N LYS A 299 21.26 8.56 8.25
CA LYS A 299 21.73 8.73 6.86
C LYS A 299 20.71 9.40 5.94
N TYR A 300 19.41 9.22 6.20
CA TYR A 300 18.36 9.83 5.39
C TYR A 300 18.30 11.35 5.61
N TRP A 301 18.50 11.81 6.84
CA TRP A 301 18.63 13.23 7.12
C TRP A 301 19.95 13.81 6.61
N ASP A 302 21.05 13.07 6.78
CA ASP A 302 22.38 13.47 6.29
C ASP A 302 22.38 13.62 4.77
N PHE A 303 21.72 12.70 4.05
CA PHE A 303 21.51 12.80 2.61
C PHE A 303 20.78 14.09 2.23
N LEU A 304 19.66 14.41 2.89
CA LEU A 304 18.89 15.62 2.59
C LEU A 304 19.68 16.91 2.87
N LEU A 305 20.45 16.95 3.96
CA LEU A 305 21.37 18.05 4.25
C LEU A 305 22.43 18.20 3.16
N THR A 306 23.06 17.09 2.77
CA THR A 306 24.07 17.05 1.70
C THR A 306 23.51 17.62 0.38
N MET A 307 22.25 17.30 0.04
CA MET A 307 21.62 17.83 -1.17
C MET A 307 21.37 19.35 -1.07
N GLY A 308 20.96 19.84 0.10
CA GLY A 308 20.85 21.28 0.37
C GLY A 308 22.19 22.01 0.21
N GLU A 309 23.26 21.45 0.76
CA GLU A 309 24.62 21.99 0.66
C GLU A 309 25.17 21.96 -0.76
N LYS A 310 25.04 20.82 -1.46
CA LYS A 310 25.44 20.69 -2.88
C LYS A 310 24.76 21.73 -3.76
N ASN A 311 23.48 21.98 -3.49
CA ASN A 311 22.69 22.97 -4.21
C ASN A 311 22.82 24.39 -3.65
N LYS A 312 23.64 24.59 -2.61
CA LYS A 312 23.88 25.87 -1.93
C LYS A 312 22.59 26.58 -1.49
N TRP A 313 21.55 25.82 -1.18
CA TRP A 313 20.24 26.34 -0.76
C TRP A 313 19.62 27.32 -1.78
N GLN A 314 19.86 27.10 -3.07
CA GLN A 314 19.33 27.94 -4.16
C GLN A 314 18.08 27.34 -4.81
N THR A 315 17.25 28.17 -5.43
CA THR A 315 16.20 27.70 -6.35
C THR A 315 16.81 27.33 -7.71
N GLY A 316 15.99 26.83 -8.63
CA GLY A 316 16.34 26.81 -10.04
C GLY A 316 16.53 28.22 -10.61
N PRO A 317 17.12 28.33 -11.83
CA PRO A 317 17.51 29.60 -12.43
C PRO A 317 16.34 30.51 -12.81
N SER A 318 15.13 29.98 -12.99
CA SER A 318 13.95 30.74 -13.41
C SER A 318 12.92 30.82 -12.29
N ILE A 319 13.02 31.85 -11.44
CA ILE A 319 12.14 32.00 -10.26
C ILE A 319 10.64 32.10 -10.60
N TYR A 320 10.29 32.51 -11.84
CA TYR A 320 8.90 32.58 -12.30
C TYR A 320 8.36 31.24 -12.83
N PHE A 321 9.25 30.27 -13.07
CA PHE A 321 8.86 28.93 -13.48
C PHE A 321 8.59 28.10 -12.22
N ALA A 322 7.35 27.64 -12.04
CA ALA A 322 6.91 27.03 -10.79
C ALA A 322 7.78 25.83 -10.35
N ASP A 323 8.24 25.03 -11.31
CA ASP A 323 9.10 23.87 -11.08
C ASP A 323 10.41 24.23 -10.37
N ASP A 324 11.01 25.37 -10.73
CA ASP A 324 12.31 25.82 -10.22
C ASP A 324 12.25 26.26 -8.75
N ILE A 325 11.06 26.60 -8.24
CA ILE A 325 10.85 26.99 -6.84
C ILE A 325 10.26 25.86 -6.00
N CYS A 326 10.07 24.66 -6.56
CA CYS A 326 9.60 23.49 -5.82
C CYS A 326 10.59 23.06 -4.71
N ILE A 327 11.90 23.25 -4.93
CA ILE A 327 12.96 22.94 -3.96
C ILE A 327 12.87 23.73 -2.64
N ILE A 328 12.14 24.83 -2.62
CA ILE A 328 11.86 25.57 -1.37
C ILE A 328 11.14 24.68 -0.36
N GLN A 329 10.31 23.73 -0.81
CA GLN A 329 9.58 22.84 0.09
C GLN A 329 10.50 21.97 0.98
N PRO A 330 11.44 21.17 0.45
CA PRO A 330 12.38 20.43 1.29
C PRO A 330 13.30 21.33 2.12
N TYR A 331 13.66 22.52 1.64
CA TYR A 331 14.41 23.49 2.45
C TYR A 331 13.63 23.98 3.68
N ALA A 332 12.34 24.27 3.50
CA ALA A 332 11.47 24.61 4.61
C ALA A 332 11.30 23.43 5.61
N ILE A 333 11.30 22.18 5.13
CA ILE A 333 11.29 20.98 5.99
C ILE A 333 12.59 20.87 6.79
N LEU A 334 13.75 21.04 6.14
CA LEU A 334 15.06 21.02 6.79
C LEU A 334 15.21 22.14 7.81
N PHE A 335 14.82 23.37 7.46
CA PHE A 335 14.76 24.48 8.40
C PHE A 335 13.85 24.17 9.59
N SER A 336 12.68 23.56 9.36
CA SER A 336 11.78 23.22 10.46
C SER A 336 12.41 22.27 11.49
N LYS A 337 13.32 21.38 11.05
CA LYS A 337 14.07 20.45 11.89
C LYS A 337 15.31 21.09 12.54
N TYR A 338 16.14 21.78 11.76
CA TYR A 338 17.47 22.24 12.19
C TYR A 338 17.51 23.70 12.66
N LYS A 339 16.51 24.51 12.26
CA LYS A 339 16.36 25.93 12.62
C LYS A 339 17.49 26.84 12.13
N GLU A 340 18.28 26.40 11.15
CA GLU A 340 19.38 27.17 10.59
C GLU A 340 18.90 28.18 9.51
N PRO A 341 19.01 29.50 9.72
CA PRO A 341 18.39 30.51 8.84
C PRO A 341 18.82 30.45 7.38
N TYR A 342 20.09 30.09 7.10
CA TYR A 342 20.63 30.02 5.75
C TYR A 342 19.86 29.02 4.85
N MET A 343 19.19 28.04 5.44
CA MET A 343 18.43 27.03 4.70
C MET A 343 17.25 27.62 3.92
N ILE A 344 16.68 28.72 4.41
CA ILE A 344 15.48 29.35 3.80
C ILE A 344 15.69 30.82 3.39
N GLN A 345 16.83 31.43 3.71
CA GLN A 345 17.08 32.84 3.41
C GLN A 345 16.84 33.16 1.93
N ASN A 346 17.51 32.45 1.02
CA ASN A 346 17.31 32.61 -0.43
C ASN A 346 15.88 32.29 -0.88
N SER A 347 15.20 31.38 -0.18
CA SER A 347 13.81 31.03 -0.47
C SER A 347 12.88 32.20 -0.17
N VAL A 348 13.05 32.83 1.01
CA VAL A 348 12.30 34.03 1.41
C VAL A 348 12.56 35.17 0.43
N GLU A 349 13.81 35.46 0.09
CA GLU A 349 14.18 36.50 -0.87
C GLU A 349 13.56 36.26 -2.26
N THR A 350 13.57 35.01 -2.74
CA THR A 350 12.95 34.62 -4.00
C THR A 350 11.44 34.85 -3.98
N LEU A 351 10.73 34.37 -2.95
CA LEU A 351 9.28 34.51 -2.86
C LEU A 351 8.86 35.98 -2.67
N ASP A 352 9.59 36.76 -1.91
CA ASP A 352 9.34 38.19 -1.74
C ASP A 352 9.51 38.95 -3.05
N THR A 353 10.50 38.56 -3.87
CA THR A 353 10.70 39.12 -5.21
C THR A 353 9.51 38.83 -6.13
N LEU A 354 8.96 37.60 -6.09
CA LEU A 354 7.77 37.22 -6.86
C LEU A 354 6.52 37.99 -6.42
N ILE A 355 6.35 38.19 -5.11
CA ILE A 355 5.21 38.96 -4.55
C ILE A 355 5.31 40.43 -4.95
N ALA A 356 6.51 41.01 -4.92
CA ALA A 356 6.74 42.40 -5.31
C ALA A 356 6.60 42.62 -6.82
N ASN A 357 6.82 41.58 -7.64
CA ASN A 357 6.84 41.67 -9.10
C ASN A 357 5.93 40.62 -9.76
N PRO A 358 4.61 40.61 -9.48
CA PRO A 358 3.69 39.63 -10.04
C PRO A 358 3.66 39.72 -11.57
N LYS A 359 3.59 38.57 -12.24
CA LYS A 359 3.32 38.51 -13.69
C LYS A 359 1.83 38.52 -13.96
N HIS A 360 1.45 39.08 -15.10
CA HIS A 360 0.06 39.21 -15.54
C HIS A 360 -0.20 38.56 -16.90
N ASN A 361 0.75 37.73 -17.37
CA ASN A 361 0.62 36.97 -18.62
C ASN A 361 -0.62 36.06 -18.60
N SER A 362 -1.12 35.76 -19.80
CA SER A 362 -2.22 34.82 -20.02
C SER A 362 -1.83 33.40 -19.59
N LEU A 363 -2.79 32.63 -19.08
CA LEU A 363 -2.62 31.18 -18.80
C LEU A 363 -2.92 30.29 -20.02
N SER A 364 -3.21 30.87 -21.19
CA SER A 364 -3.24 30.11 -22.43
C SER A 364 -1.84 29.53 -22.71
N TYR A 365 -1.75 28.20 -22.89
CA TYR A 365 -0.50 27.46 -22.79
C TYR A 365 0.58 27.97 -23.74
N TYR A 366 0.21 28.29 -24.99
CA TYR A 366 1.15 28.78 -26.01
C TYR A 366 1.30 30.31 -26.04
N SER A 367 0.62 31.06 -25.17
CA SER A 367 0.80 32.50 -25.09
C SER A 367 2.19 32.86 -24.53
N GLU A 368 2.76 33.94 -25.04
CA GLU A 368 4.07 34.42 -24.60
C GLU A 368 4.09 34.71 -23.09
N GLY A 369 5.08 34.14 -22.40
CA GLY A 369 5.25 34.28 -20.95
C GLY A 369 4.19 33.57 -20.10
N SER A 370 3.35 32.70 -20.68
CA SER A 370 2.36 31.92 -19.90
C SER A 370 3.01 31.08 -18.80
N HIS A 371 4.19 30.51 -19.09
CA HIS A 371 4.94 29.66 -18.17
C HIS A 371 5.67 30.44 -17.06
N SER A 372 5.62 31.78 -17.08
CA SER A 372 6.01 32.63 -15.95
C SER A 372 4.89 32.75 -14.90
N ARG A 373 3.79 32.03 -15.11
CA ARG A 373 2.66 31.84 -14.20
C ARG A 373 2.25 30.37 -14.22
N TRP A 374 1.28 30.00 -13.39
CA TRP A 374 0.86 28.63 -13.18
C TRP A 374 -0.17 28.17 -14.24
N CYS A 375 0.25 28.17 -15.51
CA CYS A 375 -0.62 27.84 -16.65
C CYS A 375 -0.88 26.33 -16.83
N TRP A 376 -0.38 25.51 -15.91
CA TRP A 376 -0.60 24.07 -15.86
C TRP A 376 -0.90 23.59 -14.43
N CYS A 377 -1.68 22.52 -14.28
CA CYS A 377 -2.17 22.08 -12.98
C CYS A 377 -1.07 21.56 -12.05
N ASP A 378 0.00 20.95 -12.56
CA ASP A 378 1.13 20.48 -11.75
C ASP A 378 1.81 21.63 -11.00
N ALA A 379 1.82 22.85 -11.57
CA ALA A 379 2.38 24.04 -10.93
C ALA A 379 1.76 24.31 -9.56
N LEU A 380 0.52 23.84 -9.34
CA LEU A 380 -0.18 23.97 -8.07
C LEU A 380 0.48 23.20 -6.94
N PHE A 381 1.21 22.11 -7.24
CA PHE A 381 2.06 21.44 -6.27
C PHE A 381 3.41 22.12 -6.11
N MET A 382 3.97 22.68 -7.19
CA MET A 382 5.35 23.18 -7.20
C MET A 382 5.49 24.51 -6.45
N ALA A 383 4.63 25.48 -6.78
CA ALA A 383 4.75 26.85 -6.30
C ALA A 383 3.90 27.16 -5.06
N PRO A 384 2.56 26.97 -5.06
CA PRO A 384 1.72 27.31 -3.90
C PRO A 384 2.18 26.71 -2.57
N THR A 385 2.63 25.46 -2.58
CA THR A 385 3.09 24.74 -1.40
C THR A 385 4.38 25.35 -0.82
N SER A 386 5.26 25.90 -1.66
CA SER A 386 6.44 26.66 -1.24
C SER A 386 6.04 27.94 -0.52
N PHE A 387 5.06 28.69 -1.06
CA PHE A 387 4.48 29.86 -0.39
C PHE A 387 3.82 29.48 0.94
N ALA A 388 3.02 28.42 0.98
CA ALA A 388 2.34 27.98 2.21
C ALA A 388 3.34 27.61 3.32
N ARG A 389 4.43 26.91 2.97
CA ARG A 389 5.47 26.51 3.93
C ARG A 389 6.25 27.70 4.46
N ILE A 390 6.67 28.62 3.60
CA ILE A 390 7.37 29.83 4.01
C ILE A 390 6.44 30.72 4.85
N GLY A 391 5.18 30.92 4.43
CA GLY A 391 4.18 31.66 5.20
C GLY A 391 3.93 31.08 6.58
N LYS A 392 3.95 29.75 6.75
CA LYS A 392 3.86 29.12 8.07
C LYS A 392 5.08 29.39 8.93
N ILE A 393 6.27 29.39 8.32
CA ILE A 393 7.54 29.61 9.03
C ILE A 393 7.67 31.07 9.48
N THR A 394 7.37 32.02 8.60
CA THR A 394 7.52 33.46 8.86
C THR A 394 6.34 34.05 9.61
N GLY A 395 5.15 33.46 9.47
CA GLY A 395 3.89 34.01 9.99
C GLY A 395 3.35 35.18 9.16
N GLU A 396 3.95 35.51 8.02
CA GLU A 396 3.54 36.68 7.23
C GLU A 396 2.36 36.37 6.29
N PRO A 397 1.24 37.13 6.36
CA PRO A 397 0.05 36.88 5.54
C PRO A 397 0.28 36.98 4.02
N LYS A 398 1.24 37.82 3.59
CA LYS A 398 1.53 38.11 2.18
C LYS A 398 1.76 36.85 1.33
N TYR A 399 2.36 35.81 1.91
CA TYR A 399 2.62 34.54 1.23
C TYR A 399 1.32 33.80 0.93
N PHE A 400 0.39 33.76 1.88
CA PHE A 400 -0.91 33.09 1.71
C PHE A 400 -1.83 33.87 0.77
N GLU A 401 -1.79 35.21 0.82
CA GLU A 401 -2.59 36.08 -0.05
C GLU A 401 -2.16 35.97 -1.52
N PHE A 402 -0.86 36.02 -1.80
CA PHE A 402 -0.34 35.83 -3.15
C PHE A 402 -0.64 34.42 -3.67
N MET A 403 -0.41 33.41 -2.83
CA MET A 403 -0.72 32.01 -3.14
C MET A 403 -2.20 31.83 -3.51
N ASP A 404 -3.13 32.30 -2.68
CA ASP A 404 -4.57 32.14 -2.92
C ASP A 404 -5.01 32.83 -4.20
N LYS A 405 -4.53 34.05 -4.44
CA LYS A 405 -4.82 34.79 -5.66
C LYS A 405 -4.40 34.03 -6.92
N GLU A 406 -3.14 33.62 -7.01
CA GLU A 406 -2.63 32.94 -8.20
C GLU A 406 -3.23 31.53 -8.34
N PHE A 407 -3.49 30.82 -7.23
CA PHE A 407 -4.13 29.50 -7.26
C PHE A 407 -5.54 29.60 -7.85
N ARG A 408 -6.33 30.59 -7.44
CA ARG A 408 -7.69 30.81 -7.96
C ARG A 408 -7.71 31.09 -9.45
N ILE A 409 -6.74 31.84 -9.97
CA ILE A 409 -6.65 32.12 -11.41
C ILE A 409 -6.39 30.83 -12.19
N THR A 410 -5.53 29.94 -11.69
CA THR A 410 -5.33 28.62 -12.30
C THR A 410 -6.56 27.71 -12.14
N TYR A 411 -7.22 27.73 -10.98
CA TYR A 411 -8.48 27.02 -10.74
C TYR A 411 -9.55 27.43 -11.76
N ASP A 412 -9.80 28.73 -11.92
CA ASP A 412 -10.79 29.27 -12.86
C ASP A 412 -10.44 28.92 -14.31
N SER A 413 -9.16 28.76 -14.62
CA SER A 413 -8.70 28.42 -15.97
C SER A 413 -8.76 26.93 -16.30
N LEU A 414 -8.55 26.03 -15.32
CA LEU A 414 -8.24 24.61 -15.59
C LEU A 414 -9.16 23.61 -14.87
N TYR A 415 -9.85 24.01 -13.80
CA TYR A 415 -10.74 23.10 -13.08
C TYR A 415 -12.06 22.92 -13.81
N SER A 416 -12.41 21.68 -14.14
CA SER A 416 -13.72 21.36 -14.65
C SER A 416 -14.66 21.06 -13.48
N VAL A 417 -15.55 22.00 -13.17
CA VAL A 417 -16.57 21.85 -12.12
C VAL A 417 -17.47 20.62 -12.37
N ALA A 418 -17.84 20.38 -13.63
CA ALA A 418 -18.71 19.26 -14.00
C ALA A 418 -18.05 17.89 -13.78
N ASP A 419 -16.73 17.80 -13.93
CA ASP A 419 -15.99 16.55 -13.79
C ASP A 419 -15.32 16.41 -12.43
N SER A 420 -15.22 17.50 -11.67
CA SER A 420 -14.45 17.61 -10.43
C SER A 420 -12.96 17.25 -10.59
N LEU A 421 -12.38 17.58 -11.76
CA LEU A 421 -11.00 17.28 -12.13
C LEU A 421 -10.34 18.48 -12.81
N PHE A 422 -9.02 18.53 -12.77
CA PHE A 422 -8.22 19.53 -13.47
C PHE A 422 -7.74 19.02 -14.83
N PHE A 423 -7.96 19.82 -15.87
CA PHE A 423 -7.18 19.68 -17.10
C PHE A 423 -5.71 19.99 -16.81
N ARG A 424 -4.80 19.30 -17.50
CA ARG A 424 -3.36 19.59 -17.38
C ARG A 424 -3.14 21.09 -17.65
N ASP A 425 -3.56 21.55 -18.82
CA ASP A 425 -3.40 22.92 -19.29
C ASP A 425 -4.50 23.23 -20.32
N THR A 426 -4.55 24.49 -20.78
CA THR A 426 -5.62 24.98 -21.66
C THR A 426 -5.72 24.27 -23.01
N ARG A 427 -4.69 23.53 -23.46
CA ARG A 427 -4.77 22.74 -24.70
C ARG A 427 -5.78 21.60 -24.57
N TYR A 428 -5.87 21.00 -23.39
CA TYR A 428 -6.64 19.77 -23.17
C TYR A 428 -8.15 20.00 -22.97
N ILE A 429 -8.59 21.25 -22.76
CA ILE A 429 -10.00 21.60 -22.50
C ILE A 429 -10.91 21.10 -23.64
N ASN A 430 -10.47 21.29 -24.88
CA ASN A 430 -11.22 20.92 -26.09
C ASN A 430 -10.74 19.61 -26.71
N MET A 431 -9.67 19.01 -26.17
CA MET A 431 -9.18 17.70 -26.63
C MET A 431 -10.04 16.57 -26.06
N ARG A 432 -10.08 15.46 -26.78
CA ARG A 432 -10.75 14.23 -26.36
C ARG A 432 -9.81 13.04 -26.51
N GLU A 433 -10.00 12.07 -25.64
CA GLU A 433 -9.39 10.75 -25.70
C GLU A 433 -10.02 9.92 -26.84
N GLN A 434 -9.47 8.73 -27.11
CA GLN A 434 -9.97 7.88 -28.20
C GLN A 434 -11.41 7.43 -27.98
N ASN A 435 -11.82 7.26 -26.73
CA ASN A 435 -13.18 6.91 -26.34
C ASN A 435 -14.17 8.10 -26.35
N GLY A 436 -13.72 9.30 -26.72
CA GLY A 436 -14.54 10.52 -26.77
C GLY A 436 -14.66 11.27 -25.44
N GLU A 437 -14.06 10.78 -24.36
CA GLU A 437 -14.01 11.45 -23.06
C GLU A 437 -12.99 12.60 -23.03
N LYS A 438 -13.08 13.45 -22.00
CA LYS A 438 -12.12 14.52 -21.75
C LYS A 438 -10.76 13.96 -21.31
N VAL A 439 -9.68 14.62 -21.71
CA VAL A 439 -8.31 14.24 -21.32
C VAL A 439 -8.00 14.74 -19.91
N PHE A 440 -8.18 13.89 -18.91
CA PHE A 440 -7.74 14.13 -17.54
C PHE A 440 -6.58 13.22 -17.17
N TRP A 441 -5.42 13.82 -16.97
CA TRP A 441 -4.20 13.09 -16.66
C TRP A 441 -4.14 12.73 -15.17
N GLY A 442 -3.86 11.46 -14.88
CA GLY A 442 -3.78 10.91 -13.53
C GLY A 442 -2.78 11.65 -12.66
N ARG A 443 -1.51 11.71 -13.10
CA ARG A 443 -0.46 12.39 -12.31
C ARG A 443 -0.74 13.89 -12.15
N GLY A 444 -1.25 14.55 -13.19
CA GLY A 444 -1.64 15.96 -13.12
C GLY A 444 -2.63 16.24 -11.97
N ASN A 445 -3.66 15.40 -11.85
CA ASN A 445 -4.62 15.50 -10.75
C ASN A 445 -4.04 15.03 -9.40
N GLY A 446 -3.11 14.07 -9.41
CA GLY A 446 -2.35 13.66 -8.23
C GLY A 446 -1.51 14.79 -7.63
N TRP A 447 -0.87 15.60 -8.46
CA TRP A 447 -0.18 16.82 -8.00
C TRP A 447 -1.13 17.77 -7.30
N VAL A 448 -2.31 18.02 -7.87
CA VAL A 448 -3.26 18.96 -7.29
C VAL A 448 -3.79 18.45 -5.95
N THR A 449 -4.19 17.18 -5.84
CA THR A 449 -4.67 16.65 -4.55
C THR A 449 -3.58 16.66 -3.49
N GLY A 450 -2.35 16.28 -3.85
CA GLY A 450 -1.17 16.44 -2.99
C GLY A 450 -0.95 17.91 -2.58
N ALA A 451 -1.09 18.86 -3.50
CA ALA A 451 -0.91 20.28 -3.20
C ALA A 451 -1.92 20.76 -2.15
N LEU A 452 -3.19 20.36 -2.31
CA LEU A 452 -4.26 20.74 -1.39
C LEU A 452 -3.97 20.27 0.03
N THR A 453 -3.48 19.05 0.23
CA THR A 453 -3.15 18.56 1.58
C THR A 453 -2.03 19.40 2.22
N PHE A 454 -1.00 19.75 1.45
CA PHE A 454 0.14 20.55 1.91
C PHE A 454 -0.29 21.98 2.23
N ILE A 455 -1.11 22.60 1.40
CA ILE A 455 -1.65 23.94 1.64
C ILE A 455 -2.49 23.93 2.92
N ILE A 456 -3.42 22.98 3.08
CA ILE A 456 -4.32 22.91 4.24
C ILE A 456 -3.55 22.71 5.57
N ASP A 457 -2.49 21.91 5.58
CA ASP A 457 -1.63 21.66 6.76
C ASP A 457 -0.71 22.84 7.11
N ASN A 458 -0.50 23.77 6.18
CA ASN A 458 0.38 24.93 6.39
C ASN A 458 -0.34 26.27 6.51
N MET A 459 -1.63 26.36 6.13
CA MET A 459 -2.44 27.55 6.36
C MET A 459 -2.87 27.70 7.84
N PRO A 460 -2.99 28.95 8.33
CA PRO A 460 -3.64 29.21 9.61
C PRO A 460 -5.07 28.66 9.64
N ALA A 461 -5.48 28.07 10.77
CA ALA A 461 -6.79 27.42 10.89
C ALA A 461 -7.98 28.37 10.63
N ASN A 462 -7.80 29.66 10.91
CA ASN A 462 -8.78 30.74 10.73
C ASN A 462 -8.62 31.51 9.40
N ALA A 463 -7.72 31.09 8.51
CA ALA A 463 -7.53 31.78 7.23
C ALA A 463 -8.82 31.73 6.37
N PRO A 464 -9.31 32.87 5.86
CA PRO A 464 -10.59 32.92 5.13
C PRO A 464 -10.67 31.98 3.92
N SER A 465 -9.56 31.81 3.19
CA SER A 465 -9.48 30.94 2.02
C SER A 465 -9.36 29.45 2.34
N ARG A 466 -9.13 29.05 3.60
CA ARG A 466 -8.88 27.65 3.95
C ARG A 466 -10.05 26.71 3.61
N ASN A 467 -11.28 27.18 3.78
CA ASN A 467 -12.48 26.40 3.46
C ASN A 467 -12.62 26.10 1.96
N PHE A 468 -12.12 26.98 1.09
CA PHE A 468 -12.09 26.73 -0.35
C PHE A 468 -11.24 25.50 -0.68
N TYR A 469 -10.03 25.41 -0.13
CA TYR A 469 -9.13 24.27 -0.37
C TYR A 469 -9.68 22.96 0.18
N ILE A 470 -10.29 22.97 1.37
CA ILE A 470 -10.94 21.78 1.95
C ILE A 470 -12.11 21.31 1.08
N THR A 471 -12.93 22.24 0.59
CA THR A 471 -14.07 21.93 -0.27
C THR A 471 -13.60 21.34 -1.60
N LEU A 472 -12.61 21.96 -2.23
CA LEU A 472 -12.01 21.49 -3.48
C LEU A 472 -11.40 20.09 -3.29
N PHE A 473 -10.66 19.87 -2.20
CA PHE A 473 -10.10 18.57 -1.86
C PHE A 473 -11.17 17.49 -1.76
N ARG A 474 -12.26 17.74 -1.02
CA ARG A 474 -13.37 16.80 -0.87
C ARG A 474 -14.06 16.49 -2.21
N GLN A 475 -14.27 17.50 -3.05
CA GLN A 475 -14.85 17.32 -4.38
C GLN A 475 -13.98 16.44 -5.27
N MET A 476 -12.68 16.73 -5.36
CA MET A 476 -11.74 15.94 -6.15
C MET A 476 -11.64 14.51 -5.64
N MET A 477 -11.47 14.31 -4.32
CA MET A 477 -11.38 12.96 -3.75
C MET A 477 -12.69 12.18 -3.93
N GLY A 478 -13.83 12.87 -3.89
CA GLY A 478 -15.13 12.28 -4.25
C GLY A 478 -15.15 11.68 -5.65
N LYS A 479 -14.63 12.39 -6.65
CA LYS A 479 -14.51 11.88 -8.03
C LYS A 479 -13.42 10.83 -8.19
N ILE A 480 -12.22 11.10 -7.69
CA ILE A 480 -11.04 10.21 -7.84
C ILE A 480 -11.35 8.82 -7.32
N SER A 481 -12.02 8.72 -6.16
CA SER A 481 -12.42 7.43 -5.58
C SER A 481 -13.32 6.59 -6.48
N THR A 482 -14.08 7.19 -7.42
CA THR A 482 -14.91 6.42 -8.38
C THR A 482 -14.13 5.90 -9.58
N LEU A 483 -12.86 6.31 -9.74
CA LEU A 483 -12.03 6.02 -10.90
C LEU A 483 -10.94 4.99 -10.60
N GLN A 484 -10.92 4.44 -9.38
CA GLN A 484 -10.00 3.36 -9.01
C GLN A 484 -10.36 2.08 -9.77
N ASP A 485 -9.36 1.38 -10.30
CA ASP A 485 -9.56 0.11 -10.97
C ASP A 485 -9.87 -1.05 -10.00
N LYS A 486 -10.07 -2.23 -10.56
CA LYS A 486 -10.34 -3.45 -9.78
C LYS A 486 -9.12 -3.92 -8.98
N GLN A 487 -7.91 -3.53 -9.35
CA GLN A 487 -6.65 -3.91 -8.70
C GLN A 487 -6.22 -2.91 -7.61
N GLY A 488 -6.81 -1.72 -7.56
CA GLY A 488 -6.50 -0.65 -6.61
C GLY A 488 -5.72 0.53 -7.19
N PHE A 489 -5.40 0.52 -8.48
CA PHE A 489 -4.63 1.58 -9.15
C PHE A 489 -5.52 2.64 -9.78
N TRP A 490 -4.87 3.77 -10.05
CA TRP A 490 -5.30 4.72 -11.07
C TRP A 490 -4.30 4.66 -12.24
N HIS A 491 -4.78 5.09 -13.40
CA HIS A 491 -4.06 4.98 -14.66
C HIS A 491 -3.62 6.34 -15.17
N SER A 492 -2.73 6.33 -16.17
CA SER A 492 -2.26 7.54 -16.84
C SER A 492 -3.42 8.43 -17.31
N SER A 493 -4.45 7.86 -17.95
CA SER A 493 -5.71 8.56 -18.21
C SER A 493 -6.75 8.18 -17.16
N LEU A 494 -7.43 9.17 -16.60
CA LEU A 494 -8.48 8.97 -15.60
C LEU A 494 -9.82 8.54 -16.21
N LEU A 495 -10.06 8.84 -17.49
CA LEU A 495 -11.33 8.56 -18.17
C LEU A 495 -11.19 7.60 -19.38
N ASP A 496 -9.97 7.30 -19.85
CA ASP A 496 -9.73 6.32 -20.93
C ASP A 496 -8.75 5.22 -20.50
N ILE A 497 -9.18 4.38 -19.55
CA ILE A 497 -8.41 3.24 -19.05
C ILE A 497 -8.14 2.22 -20.17
N ALA A 498 -9.04 2.09 -21.16
CA ALA A 498 -8.87 1.12 -22.24
C ALA A 498 -7.64 1.44 -23.12
N SER A 499 -7.38 2.72 -23.39
CA SER A 499 -6.16 3.15 -24.10
C SER A 499 -4.90 3.07 -23.24
N TYR A 500 -5.03 3.16 -21.92
CA TYR A 500 -3.94 3.18 -20.95
C TYR A 500 -4.16 2.20 -19.78
N PRO A 501 -4.23 0.88 -20.03
CA PRO A 501 -4.67 -0.10 -19.03
C PRO A 501 -3.61 -0.42 -17.98
N MET A 502 -2.38 0.04 -18.17
CA MET A 502 -1.27 -0.24 -17.26
C MET A 502 -1.44 0.57 -15.97
N PRO A 503 -1.09 -0.01 -14.80
CA PRO A 503 -0.98 0.76 -13.55
C PRO A 503 -0.09 1.98 -13.73
N GLU A 504 -0.42 3.08 -13.06
CA GLU A 504 0.45 4.26 -13.01
C GLU A 504 0.70 4.64 -11.54
N THR A 505 1.94 4.46 -11.10
CA THR A 505 2.29 4.51 -9.68
C THR A 505 2.29 5.92 -9.12
N SER A 506 2.71 6.93 -9.88
CA SER A 506 2.85 8.28 -9.32
C SER A 506 1.49 8.89 -8.94
N SER A 507 0.49 8.80 -9.82
CA SER A 507 -0.87 9.20 -9.55
C SER A 507 -1.49 8.38 -8.41
N SER A 508 -1.38 7.06 -8.48
CA SER A 508 -1.89 6.15 -7.45
C SER A 508 -1.30 6.46 -6.08
N ALA A 509 -0.01 6.77 -6.00
CA ALA A 509 0.67 7.14 -4.76
C ALA A 509 0.16 8.48 -4.20
N PHE A 510 0.00 9.51 -5.03
CA PHE A 510 -0.58 10.79 -4.58
C PHE A 510 -2.03 10.66 -4.11
N PHE A 511 -2.84 9.86 -4.80
CA PHE A 511 -4.23 9.62 -4.39
C PHE A 511 -4.29 8.80 -3.11
N THR A 512 -3.45 7.79 -2.96
CA THR A 512 -3.36 6.98 -1.72
C THR A 512 -2.94 7.85 -0.53
N TYR A 513 -1.89 8.66 -0.71
CA TYR A 513 -1.47 9.65 0.28
C TYR A 513 -2.62 10.58 0.67
N SER A 514 -3.33 11.14 -0.32
CA SER A 514 -4.45 12.05 -0.10
C SER A 514 -5.63 11.39 0.61
N LEU A 515 -5.96 10.13 0.28
CA LEU A 515 -7.01 9.36 0.94
C LEU A 515 -6.70 9.17 2.42
N PHE A 516 -5.54 8.61 2.76
CA PHE A 516 -5.16 8.42 4.17
C PHE A 516 -5.00 9.75 4.90
N TRP A 517 -4.40 10.77 4.28
CA TRP A 517 -4.31 12.11 4.86
C TRP A 517 -5.68 12.68 5.22
N GLY A 518 -6.65 12.53 4.31
CA GLY A 518 -8.02 13.01 4.49
C GLY A 518 -8.78 12.26 5.57
N ILE A 519 -8.59 10.94 5.67
CA ILE A 519 -9.16 10.09 6.72
C ILE A 519 -8.55 10.46 8.08
N ASN A 520 -7.21 10.52 8.19
CA ASN A 520 -6.48 10.81 9.42
C ASN A 520 -6.85 12.17 10.03
N ARG A 521 -7.29 13.13 9.21
CA ARG A 521 -7.66 14.49 9.64
C ARG A 521 -9.18 14.72 9.70
N GLY A 522 -9.99 13.70 9.43
CA GLY A 522 -11.45 13.80 9.43
C GLY A 522 -12.04 14.64 8.30
N TYR A 523 -11.28 14.87 7.22
CA TYR A 523 -11.81 15.53 6.01
C TYR A 523 -12.57 14.58 5.10
N LEU A 524 -12.28 13.28 5.18
CA LEU A 524 -12.96 12.19 4.47
C LEU A 524 -13.53 11.19 5.49
N GLU A 525 -14.75 10.70 5.23
CA GLU A 525 -15.45 9.72 6.08
C GLU A 525 -14.80 8.33 5.97
N LYS A 526 -14.39 7.75 7.12
CA LYS A 526 -13.66 6.46 7.15
C LYS A 526 -14.45 5.35 6.47
N GLU A 527 -15.76 5.27 6.75
CA GLU A 527 -16.68 4.24 6.27
C GLU A 527 -16.78 4.22 4.75
N LYS A 528 -16.61 5.38 4.10
CA LYS A 528 -16.71 5.52 2.65
C LYS A 528 -15.38 5.31 1.94
N TYR A 529 -14.28 5.77 2.53
CA TYR A 529 -13.00 5.91 1.82
C TYR A 529 -11.93 4.91 2.25
N LEU A 530 -12.04 4.26 3.41
CA LEU A 530 -10.98 3.40 3.93
C LEU A 530 -10.68 2.20 3.02
N SER A 531 -11.70 1.47 2.59
CA SER A 531 -11.52 0.29 1.73
C SER A 531 -10.83 0.63 0.40
N ILE A 532 -11.10 1.82 -0.14
CA ILE A 532 -10.46 2.36 -1.34
C ILE A 532 -8.97 2.65 -1.08
N ALA A 533 -8.67 3.27 0.07
CA ALA A 533 -7.31 3.61 0.49
C ALA A 533 -6.45 2.37 0.76
N GLU A 534 -6.98 1.39 1.50
CA GLU A 534 -6.28 0.13 1.81
C GLU A 534 -6.02 -0.69 0.55
N LYS A 535 -7.00 -0.76 -0.36
CA LYS A 535 -6.83 -1.40 -1.66
C LYS A 535 -5.72 -0.74 -2.48
N ALA A 536 -5.68 0.59 -2.49
CA ALA A 536 -4.62 1.34 -3.18
C ALA A 536 -3.24 1.09 -2.56
N TRP A 537 -3.16 1.04 -1.23
CA TRP A 537 -1.91 0.73 -0.53
C TRP A 537 -1.40 -0.68 -0.87
N HIS A 538 -2.28 -1.68 -0.85
CA HIS A 538 -1.93 -3.03 -1.28
C HIS A 538 -1.45 -3.09 -2.73
N ALA A 539 -2.11 -2.34 -3.63
CA ALA A 539 -1.68 -2.20 -5.01
C ALA A 539 -0.25 -1.60 -5.12
N LEU A 540 0.01 -0.49 -4.43
CA LEU A 540 1.33 0.16 -4.42
C LEU A 540 2.44 -0.72 -3.87
N THR A 541 2.19 -1.46 -2.79
CA THR A 541 3.22 -2.37 -2.24
C THR A 541 3.54 -3.54 -3.17
N SER A 542 2.60 -3.92 -4.06
CA SER A 542 2.79 -5.03 -5.00
C SER A 542 3.74 -4.72 -6.17
N ILE A 543 4.00 -3.44 -6.44
CA ILE A 543 4.86 -2.97 -7.55
C ILE A 543 6.28 -2.62 -7.11
N VAL A 544 6.58 -2.78 -5.82
CA VAL A 544 7.93 -2.62 -5.28
C VAL A 544 8.71 -3.88 -5.59
N HIS A 545 9.83 -3.72 -6.30
CA HIS A 545 10.75 -4.80 -6.63
C HIS A 545 11.43 -5.33 -5.36
N GLU A 546 12.01 -6.52 -5.43
CA GLU A 546 12.65 -7.16 -4.27
C GLU A 546 13.79 -6.29 -3.68
N ASP A 547 14.49 -5.55 -4.54
CA ASP A 547 15.58 -4.62 -4.21
C ASP A 547 15.11 -3.26 -3.69
N GLY A 548 13.82 -2.96 -3.74
CA GLY A 548 13.22 -1.68 -3.32
C GLY A 548 12.90 -0.72 -4.46
N LYS A 549 13.19 -1.03 -5.73
CA LYS A 549 12.77 -0.16 -6.85
C LYS A 549 11.26 -0.05 -6.92
N VAL A 550 10.75 1.18 -7.02
CA VAL A 550 9.32 1.44 -7.28
C VAL A 550 9.08 1.41 -8.78
N GLY A 551 8.28 0.45 -9.26
CA GLY A 551 7.94 0.27 -10.68
C GLY A 551 6.70 1.02 -11.14
N TYR A 552 6.37 0.92 -12.43
CA TYR A 552 5.20 1.56 -13.06
C TYR A 552 5.13 3.08 -12.89
N VAL A 553 6.27 3.75 -12.74
CA VAL A 553 6.30 5.21 -12.63
C VAL A 553 6.46 5.79 -14.03
N GLN A 554 5.41 6.47 -14.52
CA GLN A 554 5.46 7.07 -15.85
C GLN A 554 6.59 8.12 -15.91
N PRO A 555 7.41 8.16 -16.98
CA PRO A 555 8.45 9.19 -17.19
C PRO A 555 7.90 10.62 -17.22
N ILE A 556 8.81 11.60 -17.14
CA ILE A 556 8.49 13.03 -17.20
C ILE A 556 7.74 13.36 -18.51
N GLY A 557 6.59 14.03 -18.39
CA GLY A 557 5.72 14.36 -19.51
C GLY A 557 4.57 15.26 -19.09
N ALA A 558 3.63 15.49 -20.02
CA ALA A 558 2.48 16.36 -19.82
C ALA A 558 1.16 15.71 -20.27
N ASP A 559 1.16 14.39 -20.48
CA ASP A 559 0.05 13.63 -21.04
C ASP A 559 0.11 12.15 -20.64
N PRO A 560 -1.01 11.40 -20.75
CA PRO A 560 -1.01 9.97 -20.53
C PRO A 560 -0.05 9.20 -21.45
N LYS A 561 0.81 8.36 -20.87
CA LYS A 561 1.71 7.44 -21.61
C LYS A 561 1.57 6.01 -21.12
N LYS A 562 2.02 5.06 -21.95
CA LYS A 562 2.24 3.67 -21.54
C LYS A 562 3.46 3.58 -20.65
N VAL A 563 3.44 2.64 -19.71
CA VAL A 563 4.46 2.44 -18.68
C VAL A 563 4.55 0.94 -18.36
N ASP A 564 5.72 0.46 -18.01
CA ASP A 564 5.93 -0.92 -17.55
C ASP A 564 6.51 -1.01 -16.13
N ILE A 565 6.60 -2.24 -15.60
CA ILE A 565 7.04 -2.50 -14.22
C ILE A 565 8.48 -2.03 -13.96
N ASN A 566 9.32 -1.86 -14.98
CA ASN A 566 10.70 -1.46 -14.83
C ASN A 566 10.90 0.06 -14.83
N ASP A 567 9.94 0.81 -15.36
CA ASP A 567 9.95 2.27 -15.37
C ASP A 567 9.87 2.83 -13.94
N THR A 568 10.78 3.75 -13.64
CA THR A 568 10.91 4.36 -12.32
C THR A 568 11.37 5.81 -12.44
N GLU A 569 10.91 6.66 -11.53
CA GLU A 569 11.28 8.07 -11.44
C GLU A 569 11.29 8.54 -9.98
N VAL A 570 12.16 9.50 -9.66
CA VAL A 570 12.42 9.95 -8.28
C VAL A 570 11.17 10.48 -7.57
N TYR A 571 10.28 11.16 -8.30
CA TYR A 571 9.03 11.68 -7.74
C TYR A 571 8.02 10.57 -7.42
N GLY A 572 8.06 9.45 -8.14
CA GLY A 572 7.25 8.27 -7.81
C GLY A 572 7.68 7.66 -6.47
N THR A 573 8.99 7.57 -6.23
CA THR A 573 9.54 7.19 -4.93
C THR A 573 9.09 8.15 -3.82
N GLY A 574 9.18 9.46 -4.05
CA GLY A 574 8.72 10.47 -3.11
C GLY A 574 7.24 10.30 -2.75
N ALA A 575 6.37 10.17 -3.75
CA ALA A 575 4.95 9.96 -3.56
C ALA A 575 4.64 8.65 -2.80
N PHE A 576 5.36 7.56 -3.12
CA PHE A 576 5.22 6.28 -2.41
C PHE A 576 5.55 6.42 -0.92
N LEU A 577 6.68 7.05 -0.58
CA LEU A 577 7.08 7.26 0.82
C LEU A 577 6.07 8.14 1.58
N MET A 578 5.51 9.16 0.93
CA MET A 578 4.43 9.96 1.52
C MET A 578 3.18 9.12 1.80
N ALA A 579 2.73 8.30 0.85
CA ALA A 579 1.57 7.43 1.02
C ALA A 579 1.77 6.44 2.17
N ALA A 580 2.94 5.79 2.21
CA ALA A 580 3.30 4.85 3.27
C ALA A 580 3.32 5.51 4.66
N THR A 581 3.78 6.76 4.73
CA THR A 581 3.81 7.56 5.97
C THR A 581 2.39 7.81 6.50
N GLU A 582 1.44 8.21 5.66
CA GLU A 582 0.05 8.43 6.11
C GLU A 582 -0.68 7.11 6.42
N TYR A 583 -0.34 6.01 5.75
CA TYR A 583 -0.83 4.67 6.12
C TYR A 583 -0.34 4.26 7.51
N ILE A 584 0.95 4.45 7.83
CA ILE A 584 1.48 4.20 9.18
C ILE A 584 0.77 5.05 10.24
N LYS A 585 0.48 6.32 9.94
CA LYS A 585 -0.27 7.18 10.87
C LYS A 585 -1.68 6.65 11.09
N TYR A 586 -2.34 6.18 10.03
CA TYR A 586 -3.66 5.56 10.13
C TYR A 586 -3.64 4.33 11.06
N LEU A 587 -2.65 3.44 10.93
CA LEU A 587 -2.55 2.23 11.77
C LEU A 587 -2.31 2.52 13.27
N LYS A 588 -1.89 3.73 13.64
CA LYS A 588 -1.68 4.12 15.06
C LYS A 588 -2.98 4.55 15.75
N HIS A 589 -4.05 4.77 15.01
CA HIS A 589 -5.35 5.23 15.48
C HIS A 589 -6.36 4.10 15.40
#